data_AF-A0A5R9FJB4-F1
#
_entry.id   AF-A0A5R9FJB4-F1
#
_cell.length_a   1.000
_cell.length_b   1.000
_cell.length_c   1.000
_cell.angle_alpha   90.00
_cell.angle_beta   90.00
_cell.angle_gamma   90.00
#
_symmetry.space_group_name_H-M   'P 1'
#
loop_
_entity.id
_entity.type
_entity.pdbx_description
1 polymer ?
#
loop_
_entity_poly.entity_id
_entity_poly.type
_entity_poly.pdbx_seq_one_letter_code
_entity_poly.pdbx_strand_id
1 'polypeptide(L)'
;MPYSKVEFYAAIRHDARVEGLSSRALSAKYGVGRRTVAMALESVWPAPRNQLPPRISRLDPFKATIDEILRDDLDAPRKQRHSRCPPTPAL
;
A
#
# COMPACT_ATOMS: atom_id res chain seq x y z
N MET A 1 -12.87 -20.52 -7.54
CA MET A 1 -11.52 -20.08 -7.14
C MET A 1 -11.55 -19.81 -5.65
N PRO A 2 -10.62 -20.36 -4.84
CA PRO A 2 -10.55 -20.06 -3.41
C PRO A 2 -10.55 -18.53 -3.18
N TYR A 3 -11.42 -18.04 -2.30
CA TYR A 3 -11.74 -16.62 -2.19
C TYR A 3 -10.76 -15.86 -1.28
N SER A 4 -9.98 -16.57 -0.46
CA SER A 4 -8.94 -15.98 0.39
C SER A 4 -7.51 -16.41 0.00
N LYS A 5 -6.52 -15.56 0.30
CA LYS A 5 -5.10 -15.83 0.02
C LYS A 5 -4.58 -17.08 0.74
N VAL A 6 -5.17 -17.41 1.90
CA VAL A 6 -4.82 -18.60 2.70
C VAL A 6 -5.31 -19.87 2.01
N GLU A 7 -6.58 -19.88 1.57
CA GLU A 7 -7.15 -21.00 0.81
C GLU A 7 -6.42 -21.21 -0.52
N PHE A 8 -5.97 -20.14 -1.18
CA PHE A 8 -5.14 -20.22 -2.38
C PHE A 8 -3.82 -20.96 -2.12
N TYR A 9 -3.13 -20.64 -1.02
CA TYR A 9 -1.89 -21.33 -0.63
C TYR A 9 -2.16 -22.78 -0.21
N ALA A 10 -3.30 -23.06 0.41
CA ALA A 10 -3.71 -24.42 0.75
C ALA A 10 -3.98 -25.27 -0.50
N ALA A 11 -4.66 -24.71 -1.51
CA ALA A 11 -4.94 -25.38 -2.77
C ALA A 11 -3.65 -25.74 -3.53
N ILE A 12 -2.67 -24.83 -3.61
CA ILE A 12 -1.36 -25.11 -4.22
C ILE A 12 -0.66 -26.28 -3.49
N ARG A 13 -0.66 -26.29 -2.15
CA ARG A 13 -0.04 -27.37 -1.37
C ARG A 13 -0.77 -28.70 -1.52
N HIS A 14 -2.09 -28.66 -1.61
CA HIS A 14 -2.90 -29.85 -1.85
C HIS A 14 -2.54 -30.46 -3.21
N ASP A 15 -2.55 -29.68 -4.27
CA ASP A 15 -2.23 -30.16 -5.62
C ASP A 15 -0.78 -30.61 -5.77
N ALA A 16 0.15 -29.96 -5.07
CA ALA A 16 1.54 -30.40 -5.03
C ALA A 16 1.70 -31.78 -4.36
N ARG A 17 0.92 -32.07 -3.30
CA ARG A 17 1.00 -33.32 -2.53
C ARG A 17 0.16 -34.45 -3.11
N VAL A 18 -1.04 -34.15 -3.59
CA VAL A 18 -2.04 -35.13 -4.05
C VAL A 18 -1.84 -35.45 -5.53
N GLU A 19 -1.70 -34.43 -6.36
CA GLU A 19 -1.54 -34.62 -7.82
C GLU A 19 -0.05 -34.72 -8.22
N GLY A 20 0.89 -34.49 -7.31
CA GLY A 20 2.33 -34.55 -7.57
C GLY A 20 2.82 -33.53 -8.60
N LEU A 21 2.08 -32.43 -8.78
CA LEU A 21 2.36 -31.46 -9.83
C LEU A 21 3.69 -30.74 -9.60
N SER A 22 4.46 -30.59 -10.67
CA SER A 22 5.68 -29.77 -10.65
C SER A 22 5.36 -28.29 -10.44
N SER A 23 6.34 -27.52 -9.95
CA SER A 23 6.20 -26.08 -9.75
C SER A 23 5.79 -25.32 -11.03
N ARG A 24 6.20 -25.81 -12.21
CA ARG A 24 5.80 -25.28 -13.51
C ARG A 24 4.34 -25.58 -13.84
N ALA A 25 3.86 -26.78 -13.54
CA ALA A 25 2.46 -27.15 -13.76
C ALA A 25 1.52 -26.36 -12.82
N LEU A 26 1.91 -26.20 -11.55
CA LEU A 26 1.17 -25.36 -10.59
C LEU A 26 1.11 -23.90 -11.05
N SER A 27 2.22 -23.35 -11.54
CA SER A 27 2.28 -22.01 -12.11
C SER A 27 1.30 -21.82 -13.28
N ALA A 28 1.19 -22.80 -14.17
CA ALA A 28 0.25 -22.77 -15.29
C ALA A 28 -1.22 -22.93 -14.85
N LYS A 29 -1.51 -23.87 -13.93
CA LYS A 29 -2.86 -24.15 -13.41
C LYS A 29 -3.45 -22.95 -12.67
N TYR A 30 -2.64 -22.30 -11.85
CA TYR A 30 -3.07 -21.19 -10.98
C TYR A 30 -2.76 -19.80 -11.55
N GLY A 31 -2.08 -19.70 -12.70
CA GLY A 31 -1.73 -18.42 -13.33
C GLY A 31 -0.77 -17.55 -12.50
N VAL A 32 0.05 -18.14 -11.64
CA VAL A 32 0.97 -17.41 -10.75
C VAL A 32 2.43 -17.65 -11.09
N GLY A 33 3.29 -16.68 -10.77
CA GLY A 33 4.74 -16.84 -10.95
C GLY A 33 5.34 -17.91 -10.04
N ARG A 34 6.47 -18.49 -10.46
CA ARG A 34 7.20 -19.55 -9.73
C ARG A 34 7.56 -19.15 -8.28
N ARG A 35 7.84 -17.86 -8.03
CA ARG A 35 8.08 -17.32 -6.68
C ARG A 35 6.89 -17.53 -5.74
N THR A 36 5.67 -17.32 -6.22
CA THR A 36 4.46 -17.49 -5.43
C THR A 36 4.22 -18.97 -5.10
N VAL A 37 4.51 -19.86 -6.05
CA VAL A 37 4.44 -21.31 -5.82
C VAL A 37 5.47 -21.74 -4.77
N ALA A 38 6.72 -21.27 -4.87
CA ALA A 38 7.75 -21.55 -3.88
C ALA A 38 7.35 -21.06 -2.47
N MET A 39 6.87 -19.82 -2.35
CA MET A 39 6.37 -19.28 -1.08
C MET A 39 5.19 -20.11 -0.52
N ALA A 40 4.30 -20.60 -1.38
CA ALA A 40 3.18 -21.44 -0.95
C ALA A 40 3.61 -22.83 -0.48
N LEU A 41 4.71 -23.37 -1.00
CA LEU A 41 5.27 -24.64 -0.55
C LEU A 41 6.08 -24.49 0.74
N GLU A 42 6.78 -23.36 0.91
CA GLU A 42 7.64 -23.08 2.06
C GLU A 42 6.86 -22.58 3.28
N SER A 43 5.82 -21.76 3.08
CA SER A 43 5.07 -21.10 4.15
C SER A 43 3.59 -21.51 4.16
N VAL A 44 3.09 -21.84 5.36
CA VAL A 44 1.66 -22.14 5.58
C VAL A 44 0.82 -20.86 5.50
N TRP A 45 1.37 -19.75 6.00
CA TRP A 45 0.71 -18.46 6.06
C TRP A 45 1.28 -17.54 4.99
N PRO A 46 0.44 -16.99 4.09
CA PRO A 46 0.92 -16.03 3.12
C PRO A 46 1.45 -14.80 3.86
N ALA A 47 2.73 -14.47 3.65
CA ALA A 47 3.31 -13.28 4.24
C ALA A 47 2.45 -12.05 3.89
N PRO A 48 2.23 -11.14 4.86
CA PRO A 48 1.58 -9.88 4.58
C PRO A 48 2.39 -9.12 3.54
N ARG A 49 1.70 -8.37 2.69
CA ARG A 49 2.39 -7.55 1.69
C ARG A 49 3.20 -6.49 2.43
N ASN A 50 4.49 -6.37 2.09
CA ASN A 50 5.33 -5.31 2.63
C ASN A 50 4.63 -3.96 2.42
N GLN A 51 4.38 -3.27 3.53
CA GLN A 51 3.88 -1.91 3.47
C GLN A 51 5.00 -1.06 2.87
N LEU A 52 4.69 -0.39 1.76
CA LEU A 52 5.63 0.57 1.21
C LEU A 52 5.78 1.69 2.25
N PRO A 53 7.01 2.17 2.52
CA PRO A 53 7.16 3.37 3.32
C PRO A 53 6.32 4.50 2.70
N PRO A 54 5.77 5.41 3.53
CA PRO A 54 5.04 6.56 3.03
C PRO A 54 5.93 7.30 2.02
N ARG A 55 5.38 7.58 0.84
CA ARG A 55 6.12 8.28 -0.22
C ARG A 55 6.35 9.71 0.22
N ILE A 56 7.58 10.01 0.63
CA ILE A 56 7.98 11.37 0.98
C ILE A 56 7.85 12.21 -0.29
N SER A 57 7.01 13.25 -0.22
CA SER A 57 6.89 14.22 -1.29
C SER A 57 8.08 15.18 -1.24
N ARG A 58 8.53 15.71 -2.38
CA ARG A 58 9.60 16.73 -2.38
C ARG A 58 9.22 18.01 -1.62
N LEU A 59 7.92 18.19 -1.34
CA LEU A 59 7.37 19.30 -0.58
C LEU A 59 7.48 19.09 0.94
N ASP A 60 7.65 17.86 1.41
CA ASP A 60 7.66 17.53 2.83
C ASP A 60 8.70 18.33 3.64
N PRO A 61 9.94 18.57 3.15
CA PRO A 61 10.90 19.41 3.87
C PRO A 61 10.48 20.88 4.00
N PHE A 62 9.63 21.36 3.10
CA PHE A 62 9.24 22.78 3.02
C PHE A 62 7.89 23.07 3.66
N LYS A 63 7.17 22.05 4.13
CA LYS A 63 5.84 22.21 4.75
C LYS A 63 5.88 23.16 5.94
N ALA A 64 6.89 23.05 6.81
CA ALA A 64 7.03 23.93 7.97
C ALA A 64 7.15 25.41 7.55
N THR A 65 8.00 25.70 6.56
CA THR A 65 8.16 27.07 6.02
C THR A 65 6.89 27.58 5.36
N ILE A 66 6.18 26.72 4.62
CA ILE A 66 4.90 27.09 4.01
C ILE A 66 3.86 27.41 5.10
N ASP A 67 3.79 26.60 6.16
CA ASP A 67 2.86 26.83 7.26
C ASP A 67 3.18 28.12 8.03
N GLU A 68 4.47 28.47 8.19
CA GLU A 68 4.87 29.76 8.76
C GLU A 68 4.41 30.93 7.87
N ILE A 69 4.69 30.86 6.57
CA ILE A 69 4.23 31.87 5.60
C ILE A 69 2.71 32.03 5.65
N LEU A 70 1.97 30.92 5.74
CA LEU A 70 0.51 30.94 5.82
C LEU A 70 -0.01 31.53 7.14
N ARG A 71 0.68 31.32 8.26
CA ARG A 71 0.32 31.93 9.55
C ARG A 71 0.56 33.43 9.54
N ASP A 72 1.73 33.87 9.06
CA ASP A 72 2.09 35.29 8.97
C ASP A 72 1.13 36.05 8.05
N ASP A 73 0.65 35.40 6.98
CA ASP A 73 -0.34 35.96 6.06
C ASP A 73 -1.69 36.26 6.74
N LEU A 74 -2.03 35.57 7.85
CA LEU A 74 -3.26 35.83 8.61
C LEU A 74 -3.18 37.10 9.47
N ASP A 75 -1.98 37.56 9.82
CA ASP A 75 -1.76 38.77 10.61
C ASP A 75 -1.51 40.00 9.73
N ALA A 76 -1.27 39.79 8.44
CA ALA A 76 -1.06 40.85 7.46
C ALA A 76 -2.29 41.78 7.30
N PRO A 77 -2.09 43.07 6.95
CA PRO A 77 -3.18 43.99 6.68
C PRO A 77 -3.99 43.53 5.47
N ARG A 78 -5.29 43.85 5.40
CA ARG A 78 -6.26 43.28 4.43
C ARG A 78 -5.81 43.28 2.95
N LYS A 79 -5.01 44.26 2.53
CA LYS A 79 -4.51 44.37 1.15
C LYS A 79 -3.25 43.52 0.87
N GLN A 80 -2.61 43.00 1.91
CA GLN A 80 -1.41 42.17 1.88
C GLN A 80 -1.69 40.71 2.29
N ARG A 81 -2.95 40.36 2.57
CA ARG A 81 -3.36 38.97 2.77
C ARG A 81 -3.47 38.27 1.43
N HIS A 82 -2.67 37.23 1.23
CA HIS A 82 -2.69 36.35 0.06
C HIS A 82 -3.75 35.25 0.22
N SER A 83 -4.27 35.06 1.42
CA SER A 83 -5.43 34.22 1.73
C SER A 83 -6.75 34.98 1.57
N ARG A 84 -7.68 34.39 0.80
CA ARG A 84 -9.10 34.77 0.91
C ARG A 84 -9.54 34.34 2.30
N CYS A 85 -9.97 35.29 3.14
CA CYS A 85 -10.37 35.04 4.54
C CYS A 85 -11.14 33.69 4.65
N PRO A 86 -10.63 32.70 5.40
CA PRO A 86 -11.33 31.43 5.55
C PRO A 86 -12.67 31.67 6.25
N PRO A 87 -13.72 30.87 5.95
CA PRO A 87 -14.97 30.97 6.70
C PRO A 87 -14.65 30.74 8.18
N THR A 88 -15.08 31.66 9.03
CA THR A 88 -14.94 31.55 10.49
C THR A 88 -15.52 30.20 10.93
N PRO A 89 -14.79 29.34 11.66
CA PRO A 89 -15.40 28.11 12.16
C PRO A 89 -16.54 28.50 13.10
N ALA A 90 -17.75 28.06 12.77
CA ALA A 90 -18.90 28.18 13.66
C ALA A 90 -18.59 27.41 14.96
N LEU A 91 -18.90 28.02 16.10
CA LEU A 91 -18.89 27.38 17.42
C LEU A 91 -19.82 26.15 17.44
#